data_AF-A0A0G0Z777-F1
#
_entry.id   AF-A0A0G0Z777-F1
#
_cell.length_a   1.000
_cell.length_b   1.000
_cell.length_c   1.000
_cell.angle_alpha   90.00
_cell.angle_beta   90.00
_cell.angle_gamma   90.00
#
_symmetry.space_group_name_H-M   'P 1'
#
loop_
_entity.id
_entity.type
_entity.pdbx_description
1 polymer ?
#
loop_
_entity_poly.entity_id
_entity_poly.type
_entity_poly.pdbx_seq_one_letter_code
_entity_poly.pdbx_strand_id
1 'polypeptide(L)'
;MIKDYLKKTISEKWALGHFNFSEDDALRAIIEAAAEFKTPVFVGTSEGERKHIGLKQAVNLIKAFREEFGIPIFLPITLKVLKVLLRRLTPAMMRF
;
A
#
# COMPACT_ATOMS: atom_id res chain seq x y z
N MET A 1 -9.38 -8.99 -5.78
CA MET A 1 -8.97 -8.02 -4.73
C MET A 1 -8.01 -6.95 -5.25
N ILE A 2 -6.69 -7.16 -5.38
CA ILE A 2 -5.75 -6.08 -5.81
C ILE A 2 -6.05 -5.57 -7.24
N LYS A 3 -6.28 -6.48 -8.20
CA LYS A 3 -6.58 -6.09 -9.59
C LYS A 3 -7.84 -5.22 -9.71
N ASP A 4 -8.81 -5.42 -8.83
CA ASP A 4 -10.09 -4.69 -8.86
C ASP A 4 -9.89 -3.26 -8.36
N TYR A 5 -9.11 -3.07 -7.29
CA TYR A 5 -8.70 -1.73 -6.84
C TYR A 5 -7.89 -0.99 -7.92
N LEU A 6 -6.98 -1.67 -8.63
CA LEU A 6 -6.24 -1.05 -9.73
C LEU A 6 -7.11 -0.68 -10.93
N LYS A 7 -8.16 -1.45 -11.22
CA LYS A 7 -9.14 -1.08 -12.25
C LYS A 7 -9.96 0.13 -11.79
N LYS A 8 -10.36 0.15 -10.51
CA LYS A 8 -11.11 1.24 -9.89
C LYS A 8 -10.34 2.55 -9.93
N THR A 9 -9.05 2.54 -9.57
CA THR A 9 -8.17 3.72 -9.63
C THR A 9 -8.08 4.29 -11.04
N ILE A 10 -8.02 3.43 -12.07
CA ILE A 10 -7.99 3.86 -13.48
C ILE A 10 -9.34 4.47 -13.89
N SER A 11 -10.45 3.80 -13.57
CA SER A 11 -11.81 4.23 -13.92
C SER A 11 -12.19 5.55 -13.26
N GLU A 12 -11.86 5.70 -11.98
CA GLU A 12 -12.23 6.84 -11.14
C GLU A 12 -11.13 7.93 -11.11
N LYS A 13 -10.03 7.70 -11.83
CA LYS A 13 -8.93 8.65 -12.04
C LYS A 13 -8.23 9.14 -10.77
N TRP A 14 -8.02 8.26 -9.79
CA TRP A 14 -7.23 8.55 -8.59
C TRP A 14 -6.03 7.59 -8.49
N ALA A 15 -5.06 7.95 -7.65
CA ALA A 15 -3.85 7.17 -7.45
C ALA A 15 -3.90 6.37 -6.14
N LEU A 16 -3.42 5.14 -6.18
CA LEU A 16 -3.26 4.32 -4.98
C LEU A 16 -1.82 4.42 -4.47
N GLY A 17 -1.66 4.90 -3.24
CA GLY A 17 -0.36 5.04 -2.60
C GLY A 17 0.33 3.71 -2.37
N HIS A 18 1.62 3.63 -2.67
CA HIS A 18 2.47 2.49 -2.36
C HIS A 18 3.75 2.95 -1.67
N PHE A 19 3.88 2.56 -0.41
CA PHE A 19 4.94 3.01 0.48
C PHE A 19 5.73 1.82 0.99
N ASN A 20 7.06 1.93 1.02
CA ASN A 20 7.86 0.89 1.65
C ASN A 20 8.02 1.17 3.14
N PHE A 21 8.19 0.13 3.93
CA PHE A 21 8.54 0.23 5.34
C PHE A 21 9.65 -0.77 5.69
N SER A 22 10.56 -0.32 6.55
CA SER A 22 11.63 -1.14 7.14
C SER A 22 11.40 -1.42 8.62
N GLU A 23 10.60 -0.59 9.28
CA GLU A 23 10.29 -0.61 10.71
C GLU A 23 8.77 -0.49 10.93
N ASP A 24 8.31 -0.90 12.11
CA ASP A 24 6.91 -0.90 12.52
C ASP A 24 6.34 0.52 12.72
N ASP A 25 7.11 1.45 13.27
CA ASP A 25 6.70 2.86 13.43
C ASP A 25 6.32 3.50 12.09
N ALA A 26 7.15 3.28 11.06
CA ALA A 26 6.89 3.79 9.72
C ALA A 26 5.62 3.17 9.12
N LEU A 27 5.44 1.85 9.31
CA LEU A 27 4.24 1.16 8.85
C LEU A 27 2.98 1.73 9.51
N ARG A 28 3.01 1.95 10.83
CA ARG A 28 1.88 2.48 11.58
C ARG A 28 1.51 3.89 11.13
N ALA A 29 2.49 4.78 10.97
CA ALA A 29 2.26 6.14 10.49
C ALA A 29 1.57 6.17 9.11
N ILE A 30 2.00 5.32 8.17
CA ILE A 30 1.37 5.21 6.84
C ILE A 30 -0.08 4.72 6.97
N ILE A 31 -0.34 3.73 7.82
CA ILE A 31 -1.67 3.15 8.00
C ILE A 31 -2.62 4.14 8.70
N GLU A 32 -2.15 4.84 9.73
CA GLU A 32 -2.92 5.87 10.43
C GLU A 32 -3.33 6.99 9.46
N ALA A 33 -2.40 7.48 8.63
CA ALA A 33 -2.72 8.44 7.59
C ALA A 33 -3.75 7.87 6.59
N ALA A 34 -3.58 6.64 6.12
CA ALA A 34 -4.54 6.02 5.21
C ALA A 34 -5.94 5.85 5.85
N ALA A 35 -5.99 5.56 7.15
CA ALA A 35 -7.22 5.41 7.91
C ALA A 35 -7.95 6.75 8.11
N GLU A 36 -7.22 7.83 8.38
CA GLU A 36 -7.75 9.19 8.46
C GLU A 36 -8.48 9.58 7.16
N PHE A 37 -7.87 9.28 6.02
CA PHE A 37 -8.47 9.53 4.70
C PHE A 37 -9.42 8.43 4.21
N LYS A 38 -9.65 7.37 5.01
CA LYS A 38 -10.49 6.21 4.68
C LYS A 38 -10.14 5.61 3.31
N THR A 39 -8.86 5.61 2.97
CA THR A 39 -8.36 5.16 1.66
C THR A 39 -7.66 3.80 1.78
N PRO A 40 -7.77 2.94 0.76
CA PRO A 40 -6.87 1.79 0.66
C PRO A 40 -5.42 2.23 0.50
N VAL A 41 -4.48 1.37 0.94
CA VAL A 41 -3.04 1.63 0.85
C VAL A 41 -2.25 0.37 0.53
N PHE A 42 -1.20 0.50 -0.29
CA PHE A 42 -0.19 -0.54 -0.47
C PHE A 42 1.02 -0.23 0.41
N VAL A 43 1.44 -1.22 1.19
CA VAL A 43 2.64 -1.16 2.02
C VAL A 43 3.56 -2.29 1.63
N GLY A 44 4.78 -1.96 1.25
CA GLY A 44 5.75 -2.89 0.69
C GLY A 44 6.98 -3.04 1.58
N THR A 45 7.68 -4.14 1.42
CA THR A 45 9.01 -4.35 1.98
C THR A 45 9.91 -4.82 0.83
N SER A 46 11.10 -4.29 0.73
CA SER A 46 12.17 -4.80 -0.13
C SER A 46 12.60 -6.20 0.30
N GLU A 47 13.40 -6.86 -0.54
CA GLU A 47 13.91 -8.20 -0.23
C GLU A 47 14.82 -8.20 1.01
N GLY A 48 15.60 -7.14 1.23
CA GLY A 48 16.42 -6.96 2.43
C GLY A 48 15.56 -6.79 3.69
N GLU A 49 14.56 -5.91 3.63
CA GLU A 49 13.64 -5.65 4.75
C GLU A 49 12.81 -6.90 5.11
N ARG A 50 12.44 -7.74 4.13
CA ARG A 50 11.79 -9.03 4.42
C ARG A 50 12.64 -10.00 5.20
N LYS A 51 13.96 -9.99 4.99
CA LYS A 51 14.89 -10.82 5.76
C LYS A 51 15.04 -10.28 7.19
N HIS A 52 14.90 -8.97 7.36
CA HIS A 52 14.98 -8.32 8.66
C HIS A 52 13.71 -8.53 9.50
N ILE A 53 12.54 -8.20 8.96
CA ILE A 53 11.24 -8.28 9.64
C ILE A 53 10.74 -9.73 9.71
N GLY A 54 10.97 -10.48 8.63
CA GLY A 54 10.36 -11.79 8.40
C GLY A 54 9.00 -11.68 7.70
N LEU A 55 8.80 -12.49 6.65
CA LEU A 55 7.60 -12.44 5.83
C LEU A 55 6.32 -12.74 6.63
N LYS A 56 6.37 -13.72 7.54
CA LYS A 56 5.21 -14.13 8.35
C LYS A 56 4.82 -13.03 9.35
N GLN A 57 5.81 -12.37 9.95
CA GLN A 57 5.65 -11.23 10.84
C GLN A 57 4.99 -10.08 10.08
N ALA A 58 5.51 -9.71 8.91
CA ALA A 58 4.92 -8.68 8.07
C ALA A 58 3.45 -9.01 7.71
N VAL A 59 3.14 -10.24 7.29
CA VAL A 59 1.75 -10.64 6.99
C VAL A 59 0.84 -10.53 8.21
N ASN A 60 1.30 -10.93 9.39
CA ASN A 60 0.53 -10.86 10.63
C ASN A 60 0.30 -9.42 11.09
N LEU A 61 1.32 -8.56 11.00
CA LEU A 61 1.21 -7.13 11.27
C LEU A 61 0.14 -6.48 10.39
N ILE A 62 0.20 -6.74 9.08
CA ILE A 62 -0.80 -6.22 8.14
C ILE A 62 -2.21 -6.74 8.46
N LYS A 63 -2.33 -7.99 8.90
CA LYS A 63 -3.63 -8.53 9.32
C LYS A 63 -4.16 -7.80 10.55
N ALA A 64 -3.33 -7.60 11.57
CA ALA A 64 -3.71 -6.88 12.79
C ALA A 64 -4.19 -5.45 12.47
N PHE A 65 -3.44 -4.72 11.65
CA PHE A 65 -3.82 -3.37 11.26
C PHE A 65 -5.11 -3.29 10.43
N ARG A 66 -5.40 -4.30 9.60
CA ARG A 66 -6.69 -4.36 8.89
C ARG A 66 -7.86 -4.54 9.85
N GLU A 67 -7.68 -5.33 10.90
CA GLU A 67 -8.70 -5.55 11.93
C GLU A 67 -8.88 -4.30 12.79
N GLU A 68 -7.79 -3.61 13.13
CA GLU A 68 -7.81 -2.39 13.94
C GLU A 68 -8.46 -1.20 13.21
N PHE A 69 -8.01 -0.89 11.99
CA PHE A 69 -8.43 0.32 11.27
C PHE A 69 -9.58 0.11 10.30
N GLY A 70 -9.94 -1.14 9.98
CA GLY A 70 -11.05 -1.47 9.08
C GLY A 70 -10.85 -1.03 7.62
N ILE A 71 -9.63 -0.66 7.22
CA ILE A 71 -9.31 -0.22 5.85
C ILE A 71 -8.59 -1.31 5.03
N PRO A 72 -8.69 -1.27 3.68
CA PRO A 72 -7.98 -2.21 2.84
C PRO A 72 -6.47 -1.88 2.76
N ILE A 73 -5.66 -2.64 3.48
CA ILE A 73 -4.19 -2.55 3.43
C ILE A 73 -3.66 -3.70 2.57
N PHE A 74 -2.66 -3.53 1.72
CA PHE A 74 -2.11 -4.64 0.92
C PHE A 74 -0.60 -4.72 0.99
N LEU A 75 -0.06 -5.94 1.03
CA LEU A 75 1.38 -6.24 1.07
C LEU A 75 1.84 -6.89 -0.25
N PRO A 76 2.10 -6.11 -1.32
CA PRO A 76 2.59 -6.65 -2.58
C PRO A 76 4.07 -7.06 -2.48
N ILE A 77 4.42 -8.12 -3.20
CA ILE A 77 5.79 -8.68 -3.21
C ILE A 77 6.80 -7.81 -3.98
N THR A 78 6.33 -6.94 -4.89
CA THR A 78 7.20 -6.17 -5.81
C THR A 78 6.66 -4.77 -6.08
N LEU A 79 7.55 -3.77 -6.14
CA LEU A 79 7.28 -2.38 -6.61
C LEU A 79 6.81 -2.27 -8.08
N LYS A 80 6.78 -3.37 -8.83
CA LYS A 80 6.45 -3.37 -10.27
C LYS A 80 5.02 -2.90 -10.55
N VAL A 81 4.09 -3.07 -9.60
CA VAL A 81 2.69 -2.68 -9.78
C VAL A 81 2.55 -1.16 -9.96
N LEU A 82 3.33 -0.36 -9.22
CA LEU A 82 3.22 1.10 -9.27
C LEU A 82 3.87 1.70 -10.53
N LYS A 83 4.98 1.12 -11.03
CA LYS A 83 5.62 1.58 -12.28
C LYS A 83 4.69 1.46 -13.50
N VAL A 84 3.80 0.47 -13.52
CA VAL A 84 2.83 0.30 -14.61
C VAL A 84 1.69 1.30 -14.51
N LEU A 85 1.23 1.64 -13.29
CA LEU A 85 0.16 2.61 -13.09
C LEU A 85 0.64 4.05 -13.32
N LEU A 86 1.80 4.43 -12.77
CA LEU A 86 2.38 5.78 -12.94
C LEU A 86 2.64 6.12 -14.42
N ARG A 87 2.99 5.14 -15.26
CA ARG A 87 3.14 5.34 -16.71
C ARG A 87 1.82 5.64 -17.43
N ARG A 88 0.67 5.38 -16.79
CA ARG A 88 -0.67 5.59 -17.36
C ARG A 88 -1.43 6.74 -16.71
N LEU A 89 -0.95 7.28 -15.60
CA LEU A 89 -1.55 8.42 -14.93
C LEU A 89 -1.02 9.71 -15.57
N THR A 90 -1.93 10.54 -16.07
CA THR A 90 -1.57 11.90 -16.53
C THR A 90 -1.20 12.77 -15.32
N PRO A 91 -0.42 13.85 -15.50
CA PRO A 91 -0.07 14.78 -14.41
C PRO A 91 -1.30 15.28 -13.61
N ALA A 92 -2.46 15.38 -14.26
CA ALA A 92 -3.71 15.80 -13.64
C ALA A 92 -4.27 14.83 -12.58
N MET A 93 -3.83 13.57 -12.59
CA MET A 93 -4.28 12.50 -11.69
C MET A 93 -3.35 12.33 -10.47
N MET A 94 -2.18 12.97 -10.48
CA MET A 94 -1.24 13.04 -9.35
C MET A 94 -1.50 14.31 -8.52
N ARG A 95 -2.73 14.48 -8.02
CA ARG A 95 -2.99 15.51 -7.00
C ARG A 95 -2.76 14.86 -5.65
N PHE A 96 -1.67 15.28 -5.00
CA PHE A 96 -1.40 15.02 -3.59
C PHE A 96 -2.33 15.86 -2.73
#